data_AF-A0A7S2KR98-F1
#
_entry.id   AF-A0A7S2KR98-F1
#
_cell.length_a   1.000
_cell.length_b   1.000
_cell.length_c   1.000
_cell.angle_alpha   90.00
_cell.angle_beta   90.00
_cell.angle_gamma   90.00
#
_symmetry.space_group_name_H-M   'P 1'
#
loop_
_entity.id
_entity.type
_entity.pdbx_description
1 polymer ?
#
loop_
_entity_poly.entity_id
_entity_poly.type
_entity_poly.pdbx_seq_one_letter_code
_entity_poly.pdbx_strand_id
1 'polypeptide(L)'
;LKPFWLRPRPFWPWDPYLPSLALPAHAPARGGAAPMGKKGKKAKETGTPDVQKFKKTREFWILKECATIQESLPFVAVDALDELAFMKVSRFLNMVGLLAEHVQVQTKKDYRFTYHHKYLGPTPQFFPFGYDVDVIRQARHVQEKPGIVYNGQEYQFTDALRSSSEKFLKTVDSYVTKIASEIEPRLKDDFASGLKRFKYELKEVLEVFDAMWIAYEQEYVKSKHDILTQVFEPVDRLVTLEIMLTHAEDRLDIEAKQALENELVGSIETFTRTLCPDLPQEGFPADVIPLAEACIFYETKCTEEWLHVAKWLIKDYLELRTYIARIPEERLQPQLKENQTMVRLLKNFHSSVLSARSALDFVSRLPKLIHAKTSSNWLTKKLLEPDLKYIQKTAHLAVEAMA
;
A
#
# COMPACT_ATOMS: atom_id res chain seq x y z
N LEU A 1 13.68 -5.09 -26.49
CA LEU A 1 14.01 -4.30 -25.28
C LEU A 1 13.90 -5.24 -24.08
N LYS A 2 15.03 -5.57 -23.43
CA LYS A 2 15.10 -6.52 -22.30
C LYS A 2 14.58 -5.83 -21.01
N PRO A 3 13.83 -6.52 -20.12
CA PRO A 3 13.46 -5.94 -18.84
C PRO A 3 14.62 -6.09 -17.84
N PHE A 4 14.95 -4.97 -17.21
CA PHE A 4 15.98 -4.81 -16.19
C PHE A 4 15.39 -5.24 -14.84
N TRP A 5 15.75 -6.43 -14.36
CA TRP A 5 15.36 -6.91 -13.03
C TRP A 5 16.26 -6.26 -11.98
N LEU A 6 15.72 -5.27 -11.26
CA LEU A 6 16.35 -4.74 -10.05
C LEU A 6 16.26 -5.80 -8.95
N ARG A 7 17.41 -6.16 -8.38
CA ARG A 7 17.52 -7.01 -7.19
C ARG A 7 16.81 -6.34 -6.00
N PRO A 8 16.11 -7.10 -5.14
CA PRO A 8 15.59 -6.55 -3.90
C PRO A 8 16.76 -6.22 -2.97
N ARG A 9 16.92 -4.94 -2.62
CA ARG A 9 17.64 -4.54 -1.41
C ARG A 9 16.66 -4.61 -0.24
N PRO A 10 16.95 -5.35 0.84
CA PRO A 10 16.25 -5.12 2.09
C PRO A 10 16.74 -3.77 2.64
N PHE A 11 15.85 -2.79 2.70
CA PHE A 11 16.12 -1.51 3.34
C PHE A 11 15.37 -1.47 4.67
N TRP A 12 16.06 -1.85 5.74
CA TRP A 12 15.84 -1.33 7.09
C TRP A 12 17.24 -1.07 7.69
N PRO A 13 17.42 0.06 8.41
CA PRO A 13 18.73 0.52 8.83
C PRO A 13 19.25 -0.38 9.95
N TRP A 14 20.46 -0.88 9.76
CA TRP A 14 21.28 -1.38 10.85
C TRP A 14 21.72 -0.18 11.68
N ASP A 15 21.23 -0.06 12.91
CA ASP A 15 21.81 0.86 13.88
C ASP A 15 22.99 0.15 14.60
N PRO A 16 24.17 0.78 14.71
CA PRO A 16 25.42 0.11 15.06
C PRO A 16 25.69 0.21 16.56
N TYR A 17 25.10 -0.67 17.36
CA TYR A 17 25.49 -0.83 18.77
C TYR A 17 25.69 -2.30 19.12
N LEU A 18 26.81 -2.84 18.64
CA LEU A 18 27.51 -3.96 19.28
C LEU A 18 28.78 -3.41 19.93
N PRO A 19 29.00 -3.60 21.24
CA PRO A 19 30.29 -3.29 21.85
C PRO A 19 31.36 -4.22 21.29
N SER A 20 32.27 -3.63 20.51
CA SER A 20 33.55 -4.22 20.14
C SER A 20 34.39 -4.45 21.39
N LEU A 21 34.68 -5.71 21.72
CA LEU A 21 35.77 -6.06 22.64
C LEU A 21 36.65 -7.14 22.00
N ALA A 22 37.61 -6.62 21.24
CA ALA A 22 39.03 -6.96 21.24
C ALA A 22 39.46 -8.44 21.31
N LEU A 23 39.90 -8.94 20.16
CA LEU A 23 40.93 -9.99 20.07
C LEU A 23 42.29 -9.39 20.47
N PRO A 24 43.06 -9.98 21.41
CA PRO A 24 44.43 -9.56 21.66
C PRO A 24 45.40 -10.20 20.67
N ALA A 25 46.31 -9.37 20.15
CA ALA A 25 47.41 -9.72 19.27
C ALA A 25 48.58 -10.34 20.05
N HIS A 26 49.23 -11.32 19.42
CA HIS A 26 50.62 -11.79 19.53
C HIS A 26 51.38 -11.62 20.86
N ALA A 27 51.67 -12.75 21.51
CA ALA A 27 52.82 -12.90 22.41
C ALA A 27 54.11 -13.25 21.62
N PRO A 28 55.32 -12.91 22.15
CA PRO A 28 56.59 -13.24 21.54
C PRO A 28 57.08 -14.65 21.92
N ALA A 29 57.92 -15.22 21.05
CA ALA A 29 58.55 -16.51 21.21
C ALA A 29 59.59 -16.55 22.34
N ARG A 30 59.53 -17.56 23.21
CA ARG A 30 60.69 -18.14 23.91
C ARG A 30 60.48 -19.65 24.11
N GLY A 31 61.52 -20.41 23.77
CA GLY A 31 61.55 -21.86 23.84
C GLY A 31 61.65 -22.41 25.27
N GLY A 32 61.19 -23.65 25.41
CA GLY A 32 61.32 -24.49 26.59
C GLY A 32 60.81 -25.90 26.25
N ALA A 33 61.61 -26.91 26.57
CA ALA A 33 61.38 -28.30 26.20
C ALA A 33 60.42 -29.06 27.13
N ALA A 34 59.88 -30.17 26.59
CA ALA A 34 59.19 -31.31 27.23
C ALA A 34 57.73 -31.14 27.69
N PRO A 35 56.91 -32.22 27.80
CA PRO A 35 57.06 -33.63 27.40
C PRO A 35 55.91 -34.12 26.47
N MET A 36 56.03 -35.36 25.96
CA MET A 36 54.96 -36.05 25.21
C MET A 36 53.66 -36.19 26.03
N GLY A 37 52.71 -35.29 25.78
CA GLY A 37 51.36 -35.33 26.32
C GLY A 37 50.41 -36.15 25.43
N LYS A 38 49.67 -37.06 26.06
CA LYS A 38 48.62 -37.93 25.50
C LYS A 38 47.79 -37.24 24.42
N LYS A 39 47.63 -37.90 23.27
CA LYS A 39 46.61 -37.60 22.24
C LYS A 39 45.27 -37.33 22.94
N GLY A 40 44.87 -36.07 22.99
CA GLY A 40 43.52 -35.70 23.39
C GLY A 40 42.54 -36.43 22.49
N LYS A 41 41.66 -37.23 23.08
CA LYS A 41 40.46 -37.72 22.40
C LYS A 41 39.77 -36.48 21.82
N LYS A 42 39.79 -36.32 20.49
CA LYS A 42 38.83 -35.44 19.81
C LYS A 42 37.48 -35.79 20.39
N ALA A 43 36.77 -34.80 20.92
CA ALA A 43 35.39 -34.97 21.35
C ALA A 43 34.68 -35.75 20.25
N LYS A 44 34.07 -36.89 20.60
CA LYS A 44 33.37 -37.72 19.63
C LYS A 44 32.33 -36.81 18.98
N GLU A 45 32.56 -36.42 17.73
CA GLU A 45 31.54 -35.73 16.94
C GLU A 45 30.36 -36.71 16.87
N THR A 46 29.31 -36.44 17.66
CA THR A 46 28.08 -37.22 17.66
C THR A 46 27.29 -36.89 16.40
N GLY A 47 26.63 -37.89 15.81
CA GLY A 47 25.82 -37.72 14.60
C GLY A 47 26.49 -38.22 13.32
N THR A 48 25.67 -38.45 12.29
CA THR A 48 26.14 -38.88 10.97
C THR A 48 26.90 -37.75 10.26
N PRO A 49 27.75 -38.05 9.25
CA PRO A 49 28.45 -37.01 8.48
C PRO A 49 27.53 -35.94 7.89
N ASP A 50 26.30 -36.32 7.53
CA ASP A 50 25.29 -35.40 7.00
C ASP A 50 24.76 -34.45 8.07
N VAL A 51 24.54 -34.94 9.30
CA VAL A 51 24.15 -34.10 10.44
C VAL A 51 25.27 -33.11 10.79
N GLN A 52 26.53 -33.55 10.76
CA GLN A 52 27.69 -32.68 11.01
C GLN A 52 27.85 -31.58 9.94
N LYS A 53 27.52 -31.87 8.68
CA LYS A 53 27.44 -30.85 7.63
C LYS A 53 26.27 -29.89 7.86
N PHE A 54 25.10 -30.42 8.19
CA PHE A 54 23.89 -29.62 8.46
C PHE A 54 24.08 -28.64 9.61
N LYS A 55 24.77 -29.03 10.69
CA LYS A 55 25.10 -28.15 11.82
C LYS A 55 25.87 -26.88 11.46
N LYS A 56 26.51 -26.86 10.28
CA LYS A 56 27.28 -25.71 9.78
C LYS A 56 26.45 -24.82 8.84
N THR A 57 25.21 -25.20 8.51
CA THR A 57 24.37 -24.44 7.59
C THR A 57 23.52 -23.42 8.33
N ARG A 58 23.03 -22.42 7.59
CA ARG A 58 22.17 -21.35 8.12
C ARG A 58 20.90 -21.91 8.75
N GLU A 59 20.33 -22.95 8.16
CA GLU A 59 19.02 -23.49 8.55
C GLU A 59 19.09 -24.18 9.91
N PHE A 60 20.20 -24.82 10.25
CA PHE A 60 20.40 -25.34 11.60
C PHE A 60 20.41 -24.23 12.65
N TRP A 61 21.01 -23.08 12.34
CA TRP A 61 20.97 -21.92 13.24
C TRP A 61 19.57 -21.32 13.35
N ILE A 62 18.81 -21.29 12.25
CA ILE A 62 17.40 -20.88 12.27
C ILE A 62 16.57 -21.82 13.18
N LEU A 63 16.77 -23.14 13.09
CA LEU A 63 16.07 -24.10 13.96
C LEU A 63 16.39 -23.85 15.45
N LYS A 64 17.67 -23.64 15.78
CA LYS A 64 18.08 -23.31 17.15
C LYS A 64 17.42 -22.04 17.65
N GLU A 65 17.39 -21.02 16.82
CA GLU A 65 16.80 -19.73 17.16
C GLU A 65 15.27 -19.82 17.31
N CYS A 66 14.58 -20.57 16.43
CA CYS A 66 13.15 -20.87 16.57
C CYS A 66 12.84 -21.54 17.90
N ALA A 67 13.61 -22.55 18.30
CA ALA A 67 13.43 -23.23 19.58
C ALA A 67 13.68 -22.26 20.76
N THR A 68 14.72 -21.43 20.67
CA THR A 68 15.08 -20.50 21.75
C THR A 68 14.07 -19.37 21.92
N ILE A 69 13.58 -18.79 20.83
CA ILE A 69 12.66 -17.65 20.91
C ILE A 69 11.27 -18.07 21.39
N GLN A 70 10.86 -19.32 21.13
CA GLN A 70 9.50 -19.78 21.39
C GLN A 70 9.10 -19.68 22.86
N GLU A 71 10.00 -19.96 23.80
CA GLU A 71 9.74 -19.82 25.24
C GLU A 71 9.40 -18.37 25.66
N SER A 72 9.78 -17.40 24.84
CA SER A 72 9.58 -15.96 25.08
C SER A 72 8.47 -15.33 24.24
N LEU A 73 7.79 -16.12 23.41
CA LEU A 73 6.71 -15.63 22.56
C LEU A 73 5.42 -15.45 23.36
N PRO A 74 4.72 -14.32 23.16
CA PRO A 74 3.39 -14.13 23.72
C PRO A 74 2.37 -15.02 23.00
N PHE A 75 1.28 -15.34 23.69
CA PHE A 75 0.09 -15.91 23.06
C PHE A 75 -0.69 -14.82 22.35
N VAL A 76 -0.64 -14.81 21.02
CA VAL A 76 -1.23 -13.75 20.22
C VAL A 76 -2.75 -13.69 20.36
N ALA A 77 -3.42 -14.77 20.76
CA ALA A 77 -4.87 -14.78 20.95
C ALA A 77 -5.35 -14.10 22.24
N VAL A 78 -4.51 -13.99 23.28
CA VAL A 78 -4.97 -13.58 24.62
C VAL A 78 -4.10 -12.51 25.27
N ASP A 79 -2.80 -12.49 25.00
CA ASP A 79 -1.89 -11.57 25.66
C ASP A 79 -2.09 -10.13 25.14
N ALA A 80 -1.81 -9.15 26.01
CA ALA A 80 -1.66 -7.77 25.58
C ALA A 80 -0.33 -7.63 24.83
N LEU A 81 -0.41 -7.34 23.53
CA LEU A 81 0.77 -7.26 22.66
C LEU A 81 1.25 -5.80 22.54
N ASP A 82 2.40 -5.51 23.13
CA ASP A 82 3.14 -4.28 22.88
C ASP A 82 4.00 -4.40 21.60
N GLU A 83 4.67 -3.31 21.20
CA GLU A 83 5.48 -3.31 19.98
C GLU A 83 6.65 -4.31 20.06
N LEU A 84 7.22 -4.50 21.25
CA LEU A 84 8.30 -5.47 21.47
C LEU A 84 7.80 -6.91 21.29
N ALA A 85 6.61 -7.22 21.79
CA ALA A 85 5.93 -8.50 21.63
C ALA A 85 5.69 -8.78 20.13
N PHE A 86 5.18 -7.81 19.37
CA PHE A 86 5.02 -7.95 17.92
C PHE A 86 6.35 -8.15 17.19
N MET A 87 7.42 -7.48 17.61
CA MET A 87 8.75 -7.68 17.03
C MET A 87 9.27 -9.10 17.25
N LYS A 88 9.03 -9.71 18.42
CA LYS A 88 9.39 -11.12 18.69
C LYS A 88 8.59 -12.07 17.82
N VAL A 89 7.28 -11.87 17.71
CA VAL A 89 6.39 -12.67 16.85
C VAL A 89 6.83 -12.56 15.39
N SER A 90 7.08 -11.35 14.90
CA SER A 90 7.59 -11.11 13.55
C SER A 90 8.90 -11.85 13.28
N ARG A 91 9.85 -11.79 14.23
CA ARG A 91 11.12 -12.53 14.12
C ARG A 91 10.89 -14.04 14.03
N PHE A 92 10.00 -14.61 14.85
CA PHE A 92 9.65 -16.03 14.77
C PHE A 92 9.02 -16.39 13.42
N LEU A 93 8.01 -15.63 12.99
CA LEU A 93 7.31 -15.84 11.72
C LEU A 93 8.26 -15.76 10.50
N ASN A 94 9.21 -14.83 10.51
CA ASN A 94 10.25 -14.73 9.49
C ASN A 94 11.11 -16.00 9.44
N MET A 95 11.50 -16.54 10.59
CA MET A 95 12.25 -17.80 10.65
C MET A 95 11.43 -18.99 10.15
N VAL A 96 10.15 -19.06 10.52
CA VAL A 96 9.22 -20.09 10.00
C VAL A 96 9.10 -20.00 8.48
N GLY A 97 9.03 -18.80 7.91
CA GLY A 97 9.03 -18.58 6.46
C GLY A 97 10.31 -19.09 5.77
N LEU A 98 11.49 -18.82 6.36
CA LEU A 98 12.77 -19.34 5.86
C LEU A 98 12.87 -20.87 5.96
N LEU A 99 12.30 -21.47 7.02
CA LEU A 99 12.23 -22.92 7.15
C LEU A 99 11.29 -23.54 6.12
N ALA A 100 10.14 -22.90 5.86
CA ALA A 100 9.19 -23.34 4.85
C ALA A 100 9.81 -23.32 3.44
N GLU A 101 10.59 -22.29 3.12
CA GLU A 101 11.40 -22.23 1.90
C GLU A 101 12.42 -23.37 1.84
N HIS A 102 13.16 -23.62 2.93
CA HIS A 102 14.16 -24.68 2.98
C HIS A 102 13.58 -26.08 2.73
N VAL A 103 12.42 -26.38 3.30
CA VAL A 103 11.74 -27.68 3.13
C VAL A 103 10.80 -27.71 1.92
N GLN A 104 10.80 -26.66 1.10
CA GLN A 104 10.06 -26.57 -0.16
C GLN A 104 8.54 -26.74 0.02
N VAL A 105 7.97 -26.07 1.02
CA VAL A 105 6.52 -25.92 1.16
C VAL A 105 5.97 -25.20 -0.07
N GLN A 106 4.90 -25.73 -0.67
CA GLN A 106 4.25 -25.08 -1.80
C GLN A 106 3.20 -24.10 -1.29
N THR A 107 3.45 -22.81 -1.48
CA THR A 107 2.56 -21.73 -1.01
C THR A 107 1.92 -21.00 -2.20
N LYS A 108 0.65 -20.64 -2.08
CA LYS A 108 -0.11 -19.93 -3.12
C LYS A 108 -0.71 -18.66 -2.54
N LYS A 109 0.05 -17.57 -2.58
CA LYS A 109 -0.34 -16.25 -2.04
C LYS A 109 -0.65 -15.20 -3.10
N ASP A 110 -0.99 -15.63 -4.31
CA ASP A 110 -1.34 -14.75 -5.43
C ASP A 110 -2.59 -13.90 -5.14
N TYR A 111 -3.44 -14.35 -4.21
CA TYR A 111 -4.61 -13.61 -3.74
C TYR A 111 -4.26 -12.21 -3.22
N ARG A 112 -3.03 -12.00 -2.72
CA ARG A 112 -2.57 -10.67 -2.27
C ARG A 112 -2.55 -9.66 -3.41
N PHE A 113 -2.28 -10.11 -4.63
CA PHE A 113 -2.31 -9.28 -5.83
C PHE A 113 -3.71 -9.23 -6.43
N THR A 114 -4.43 -10.36 -6.44
CA THR A 114 -5.79 -10.45 -6.98
C THR A 114 -6.75 -9.53 -6.24
N TYR A 115 -6.67 -9.46 -4.91
CA TYR A 115 -7.52 -8.60 -4.09
C TYR A 115 -6.88 -7.27 -3.72
N HIS A 116 -5.80 -6.87 -4.41
CA HIS A 116 -5.25 -5.53 -4.25
C HIS A 116 -6.06 -4.53 -5.05
N HIS A 117 -6.53 -3.46 -4.40
CA HIS A 117 -7.31 -2.43 -5.09
C HIS A 117 -6.42 -1.62 -6.06
N LYS A 118 -6.89 -1.40 -7.29
CA LYS A 118 -6.10 -0.79 -8.38
C LYS A 118 -5.56 0.62 -8.06
N TYR A 119 -6.30 1.40 -7.28
CA TYR A 119 -5.88 2.74 -6.85
C TYR A 119 -5.11 2.76 -5.53
N LEU A 120 -4.91 1.62 -4.87
CA LEU A 120 -4.25 1.58 -3.56
C LEU A 120 -2.72 1.53 -3.72
N GLY A 121 -2.04 2.42 -3.01
CA GLY A 121 -0.59 2.38 -2.82
C GLY A 121 -0.20 1.98 -1.38
N PRO A 122 0.98 1.40 -1.18
CA PRO A 122 1.88 0.84 -2.19
C PRO A 122 1.32 -0.48 -2.78
N THR A 123 1.84 -0.89 -3.94
CA THR A 123 1.58 -2.25 -4.46
C THR A 123 2.13 -3.29 -3.46
N PRO A 124 1.44 -4.42 -3.24
CA PRO A 124 1.97 -5.51 -2.46
C PRO A 124 3.31 -5.96 -3.05
N GLN A 125 4.30 -6.17 -2.18
CA GLN A 125 5.54 -6.83 -2.58
C GLN A 125 5.33 -8.34 -2.61
N PHE A 126 5.92 -9.03 -3.59
CA PHE A 126 5.80 -10.48 -3.69
C PHE A 126 6.63 -11.14 -2.58
N PHE A 127 5.94 -11.72 -1.60
CA PHE A 127 6.57 -12.40 -0.48
C PHE A 127 5.90 -13.76 -0.22
N PRO A 128 6.24 -14.80 -1.03
CA PRO A 128 5.48 -16.05 -1.09
C PRO A 128 5.54 -16.82 0.24
N PHE A 129 6.73 -16.95 0.81
CA PHE A 129 6.95 -17.69 2.08
C PHE A 129 6.75 -16.82 3.32
N GLY A 130 6.27 -15.59 3.14
CA GLY A 130 6.08 -14.64 4.22
C GLY A 130 4.84 -14.84 5.05
N TYR A 131 5.02 -14.79 6.36
CA TYR A 131 3.96 -14.68 7.35
C TYR A 131 4.08 -13.29 8.00
N ASP A 132 3.34 -12.33 7.46
CA ASP A 132 3.42 -10.94 7.92
C ASP A 132 2.73 -10.80 9.28
N VAL A 133 3.45 -10.25 10.26
CA VAL A 133 2.90 -9.99 11.59
C VAL A 133 1.70 -9.02 11.54
N ASP A 134 1.61 -8.19 10.50
CA ASP A 134 0.47 -7.30 10.32
C ASP A 134 -0.84 -8.06 10.10
N VAL A 135 -0.81 -9.31 9.60
CA VAL A 135 -2.01 -10.17 9.53
C VAL A 135 -2.51 -10.53 10.93
N ILE A 136 -1.61 -10.74 11.90
CA ILE A 136 -1.98 -10.97 13.30
C ILE A 136 -2.54 -9.69 13.92
N ARG A 137 -1.90 -8.53 13.67
CA ARG A 137 -2.43 -7.23 14.12
C ARG A 137 -3.85 -6.99 13.59
N GLN A 138 -4.08 -7.28 12.32
CA GLN A 138 -5.38 -7.14 11.68
C GLN A 138 -6.41 -8.11 12.26
N ALA A 139 -6.03 -9.37 12.49
CA ALA A 139 -6.91 -10.35 13.15
C ALA A 139 -7.31 -9.93 14.56
N ARG A 140 -6.36 -9.38 15.33
CA ARG A 140 -6.63 -8.80 16.66
C ARG A 140 -7.60 -7.64 16.58
N HIS A 141 -7.33 -6.71 15.67
CA HIS A 141 -8.21 -5.57 15.47
C HIS A 141 -9.63 -6.02 15.13
N VAL A 142 -9.80 -6.96 14.19
CA VAL A 142 -11.13 -7.48 13.82
C VAL A 142 -11.81 -8.23 14.97
N GLN A 143 -11.07 -8.98 15.78
CA GLN A 143 -11.60 -9.69 16.95
C GLN A 143 -12.17 -8.73 18.00
N GLU A 144 -11.42 -7.66 18.30
CA GLU A 144 -11.75 -6.66 19.33
C GLU A 144 -12.79 -5.64 18.83
N LYS A 145 -12.59 -5.13 17.62
CA LYS A 145 -13.46 -4.15 16.96
C LYS A 145 -13.66 -4.57 15.49
N PRO A 146 -14.77 -5.24 15.14
CA PRO A 146 -15.01 -5.80 13.81
C PRO A 146 -15.37 -4.72 12.77
N GLY A 147 -14.61 -3.64 12.68
CA GLY A 147 -14.81 -2.57 11.70
C GLY A 147 -13.56 -1.75 11.45
N ILE A 148 -13.54 -1.08 10.30
CA ILE A 148 -12.48 -0.17 9.87
C ILE A 148 -13.08 1.17 9.47
N VAL A 149 -12.39 2.26 9.81
CA VAL A 149 -12.87 3.61 9.52
C VAL A 149 -12.06 4.20 8.38
N TYR A 150 -12.74 4.58 7.30
CA TYR A 150 -12.16 5.34 6.19
C TYR A 150 -12.96 6.61 5.95
N ASN A 151 -12.26 7.73 5.83
CA ASN A 151 -12.84 9.04 5.52
C ASN A 151 -13.96 9.51 6.48
N GLY A 152 -13.99 8.97 7.70
CA GLY A 152 -15.02 9.24 8.71
C GLY A 152 -16.23 8.30 8.66
N GLN A 153 -16.25 7.35 7.73
CA GLN A 153 -17.27 6.30 7.64
C GLN A 153 -16.72 4.99 8.21
N GLU A 154 -17.51 4.33 9.05
CA GLU A 154 -17.19 3.01 9.59
C GLU A 154 -17.75 1.91 8.69
N TYR A 155 -16.89 0.97 8.33
CA TYR A 155 -17.20 -0.21 7.53
C TYR A 155 -17.05 -1.43 8.41
N GLN A 156 -18.15 -2.16 8.62
CA GLN A 156 -18.16 -3.34 9.47
C GLN A 156 -17.70 -4.58 8.68
N PHE A 157 -16.87 -5.40 9.31
CA PHE A 157 -16.57 -6.74 8.83
C PHE A 157 -17.70 -7.70 9.21
N THR A 158 -17.79 -8.84 8.53
CA THR A 158 -18.81 -9.85 8.81
C THR A 158 -18.50 -10.58 10.13
N ASP A 159 -19.54 -11.04 10.83
CA ASP A 159 -19.38 -11.87 12.04
C ASP A 159 -18.62 -13.18 11.76
N ALA A 160 -18.73 -13.68 10.52
CA ALA A 160 -17.95 -14.80 10.04
C ALA A 160 -16.44 -14.50 10.07
N LEU A 161 -16.02 -13.33 9.58
CA LEU A 161 -14.62 -12.92 9.61
C LEU A 161 -14.11 -12.70 11.04
N ARG A 162 -14.96 -12.18 11.93
CA ARG A 162 -14.62 -12.08 13.36
C ARG A 162 -14.36 -13.45 13.98
N SER A 163 -15.26 -14.40 13.74
CA SER A 163 -15.11 -15.79 14.21
C SER A 163 -13.89 -16.48 13.59
N SER A 164 -13.63 -16.22 12.30
CA SER A 164 -12.44 -16.68 11.57
C SER A 164 -11.15 -16.11 12.17
N SER A 165 -11.15 -14.84 12.57
CA SER A 165 -10.02 -14.16 13.22
C SER A 165 -9.70 -14.75 14.58
N GLU A 166 -10.71 -14.99 15.43
CA GLU A 166 -10.50 -15.63 16.74
C GLU A 166 -9.93 -17.06 16.58
N LYS A 167 -10.49 -17.84 15.65
CA LYS A 167 -10.01 -19.19 15.35
C LYS A 167 -8.57 -19.15 14.80
N PHE A 168 -8.27 -18.23 13.89
CA PHE A 168 -6.95 -18.05 13.32
C PHE A 168 -5.92 -17.79 14.42
N LEU A 169 -6.16 -16.81 15.30
CA LEU A 169 -5.23 -16.46 16.38
C LEU A 169 -4.95 -17.63 17.32
N LYS A 170 -5.99 -18.37 17.76
CA LYS A 170 -5.82 -19.58 18.59
C LYS A 170 -5.04 -20.67 17.85
N THR A 171 -5.26 -20.80 16.55
CA THR A 171 -4.55 -21.78 15.73
C THR A 171 -3.08 -21.39 15.55
N VAL A 172 -2.76 -20.10 15.39
CA VAL A 172 -1.38 -19.60 15.38
C VAL A 172 -0.67 -19.99 16.67
N ASP A 173 -1.25 -19.70 17.83
CA ASP A 173 -0.67 -20.06 19.13
C ASP A 173 -0.39 -21.58 19.26
N SER A 174 -1.35 -22.39 18.81
CA SER A 174 -1.21 -23.84 18.79
C SER A 174 -0.06 -24.30 17.89
N TYR A 175 0.07 -23.71 16.69
CA TYR A 175 1.10 -24.10 15.73
C TYR A 175 2.48 -23.57 16.07
N VAL A 176 2.61 -22.40 16.69
CA VAL A 176 3.88 -21.91 17.24
C VAL A 176 4.45 -22.95 18.20
N THR A 177 3.61 -23.46 19.12
CA THR A 177 3.98 -24.52 20.06
C THR A 177 4.28 -25.83 19.35
N LYS A 178 3.45 -26.23 18.36
CA LYS A 178 3.64 -27.47 17.60
C LYS A 178 4.95 -27.47 16.81
N ILE A 179 5.28 -26.37 16.14
CA ILE A 179 6.54 -26.22 15.38
C ILE A 179 7.73 -26.36 16.32
N ALA A 180 7.72 -25.69 17.47
CA ALA A 180 8.80 -25.83 18.46
C ALA A 180 8.90 -27.27 19.00
N SER A 181 7.77 -27.92 19.27
CA SER A 181 7.74 -29.31 19.73
C SER A 181 8.30 -30.32 18.72
N GLU A 182 8.27 -29.99 17.42
CA GLU A 182 8.91 -30.81 16.39
C GLU A 182 10.41 -30.51 16.28
N ILE A 183 10.84 -29.28 16.54
CA ILE A 183 12.25 -28.85 16.39
C ILE A 183 13.09 -29.26 17.61
N GLU A 184 12.62 -28.99 18.81
CA GLU A 184 13.41 -29.13 20.04
C GLU A 184 13.94 -30.55 20.31
N PRO A 185 13.11 -31.61 20.24
CA PRO A 185 13.59 -32.97 20.50
C PRO A 185 14.67 -33.39 19.50
N ARG A 186 14.55 -32.92 18.26
CA ARG A 186 15.46 -33.22 17.14
C ARG A 186 16.80 -32.52 17.29
N LEU A 187 16.81 -31.33 17.87
CA LEU A 187 18.04 -30.64 18.24
C LEU A 187 18.73 -31.32 19.43
N LYS A 188 17.97 -31.84 20.40
CA LYS A 188 18.47 -32.52 21.61
C LYS A 188 19.03 -33.92 21.30
N ASP A 189 18.37 -34.69 20.44
CA ASP A 189 18.77 -36.06 20.07
C ASP A 189 19.76 -36.14 18.89
N ASP A 190 20.18 -34.99 18.37
CA ASP A 190 21.08 -34.87 17.23
C ASP A 190 20.55 -35.52 15.94
N PHE A 191 19.24 -35.37 15.72
CA PHE A 191 18.49 -35.96 14.61
C PHE A 191 18.61 -37.48 14.55
N ALA A 192 18.46 -38.16 15.71
CA ALA A 192 18.65 -39.60 15.83
C ALA A 192 17.79 -40.44 14.86
N SER A 193 16.58 -39.95 14.53
CA SER A 193 15.67 -40.59 13.57
C SER A 193 16.01 -40.30 12.09
N GLY A 194 17.06 -39.52 11.83
CA GLY A 194 17.54 -39.13 10.52
C GLY A 194 17.04 -37.76 10.05
N LEU A 195 17.95 -36.97 9.49
CA LEU A 195 17.69 -35.62 8.99
C LEU A 195 16.61 -35.57 7.88
N LYS A 196 16.58 -36.58 7.00
CA LYS A 196 15.58 -36.66 5.93
C LYS A 196 14.16 -36.80 6.47
N ARG A 197 13.99 -37.63 7.51
CA ARG A 197 12.71 -37.85 8.17
C ARG A 197 12.24 -36.58 8.89
N PHE A 198 13.13 -35.93 9.63
CA PHE A 198 12.84 -34.66 10.28
C PHE A 198 12.38 -33.59 9.26
N LYS A 199 13.09 -33.43 8.13
CA LYS A 199 12.69 -32.45 7.10
C LYS A 199 11.29 -32.73 6.53
N TYR A 200 10.94 -34.00 6.39
CA TYR A 200 9.62 -34.41 5.93
C TYR A 200 8.53 -34.10 6.97
N GLU A 201 8.74 -34.47 8.24
CA GLU A 201 7.79 -34.21 9.34
C GLU A 201 7.61 -32.69 9.56
N LEU A 202 8.71 -31.92 9.56
CA LEU A 202 8.65 -30.46 9.64
C LEU A 202 7.88 -29.86 8.44
N LYS A 203 8.09 -30.39 7.23
CA LYS A 203 7.36 -29.96 6.04
C LYS A 203 5.85 -30.14 6.20
N GLU A 204 5.40 -31.31 6.68
CA GLU A 204 3.96 -31.56 6.90
C GLU A 204 3.36 -30.57 7.90
N VAL A 205 4.08 -30.25 8.99
CA VAL A 205 3.63 -29.25 9.97
C VAL A 205 3.52 -27.86 9.33
N LEU A 206 4.52 -27.46 8.55
CA LEU A 206 4.56 -26.15 7.90
C LEU A 206 3.55 -26.03 6.74
N GLU A 207 3.23 -27.11 6.04
CA GLU A 207 2.18 -27.12 5.02
C GLU A 207 0.80 -26.86 5.63
N VAL A 208 0.51 -27.46 6.78
CA VAL A 208 -0.75 -27.18 7.49
C VAL A 208 -0.77 -25.76 8.08
N PHE A 209 0.38 -25.29 8.58
CA PHE A 209 0.55 -23.90 9.01
C PHE A 209 0.24 -22.91 7.87
N ASP A 210 0.85 -23.12 6.71
CA ASP A 210 0.65 -22.27 5.54
C ASP A 210 -0.80 -22.30 5.04
N ALA A 211 -1.43 -23.47 5.01
CA ALA A 211 -2.81 -23.61 4.57
C ALA A 211 -3.80 -22.84 5.46
N MET A 212 -3.65 -22.88 6.78
CA MET A 212 -4.52 -22.09 7.68
C MET A 212 -4.26 -20.60 7.54
N TRP A 213 -2.99 -20.21 7.40
CA TRP A 213 -2.63 -18.82 7.20
C TRP A 213 -3.26 -18.27 5.92
N ILE A 214 -3.13 -18.98 4.81
CA ILE A 214 -3.73 -18.63 3.52
C ILE A 214 -5.25 -18.51 3.64
N ALA A 215 -5.91 -19.49 4.27
CA ALA A 215 -7.37 -19.50 4.40
C ALA A 215 -7.89 -18.23 5.10
N TYR A 216 -7.25 -17.84 6.20
CA TYR A 216 -7.61 -16.62 6.93
C TYR A 216 -7.27 -15.35 6.15
N GLU A 217 -6.01 -15.23 5.71
CA GLU A 217 -5.50 -14.01 5.07
C GLU A 217 -6.28 -13.70 3.79
N GLN A 218 -6.60 -14.72 2.99
CA GLN A 218 -7.38 -14.58 1.77
C GLN A 218 -8.80 -14.08 2.05
N GLU A 219 -9.47 -14.60 3.08
CA GLU A 219 -10.80 -14.13 3.49
C GLU A 219 -10.74 -12.66 3.92
N TYR A 220 -9.76 -12.32 4.77
CA TYR A 220 -9.55 -10.97 5.24
C TYR A 220 -9.26 -9.98 4.11
N VAL A 221 -8.29 -10.27 3.23
CA VAL A 221 -7.94 -9.33 2.14
C VAL A 221 -9.07 -9.18 1.14
N LYS A 222 -9.89 -10.22 0.92
CA LYS A 222 -11.10 -10.13 0.10
C LYS A 222 -12.12 -9.18 0.74
N SER A 223 -12.45 -9.36 2.02
CA SER A 223 -13.37 -8.44 2.72
C SER A 223 -12.84 -7.00 2.73
N LYS A 224 -11.54 -6.82 2.93
CA LYS A 224 -10.90 -5.49 2.85
C LYS A 224 -11.01 -4.90 1.44
N HIS A 225 -10.83 -5.71 0.40
CA HIS A 225 -10.97 -5.28 -0.99
C HIS A 225 -12.40 -4.80 -1.30
N ASP A 226 -13.42 -5.52 -0.83
CA ASP A 226 -14.83 -5.15 -1.02
C ASP A 226 -15.13 -3.79 -0.37
N ILE A 227 -14.59 -3.55 0.84
CA ILE A 227 -14.67 -2.24 1.52
C ILE A 227 -13.94 -1.17 0.72
N LEU A 228 -12.70 -1.43 0.30
CA LEU A 228 -11.91 -0.45 -0.46
C LEU A 228 -12.55 -0.09 -1.80
N THR A 229 -13.25 -1.04 -2.44
CA THR A 229 -14.01 -0.79 -3.66
C THR A 229 -15.11 0.25 -3.43
N GLN A 230 -15.80 0.19 -2.28
CA GLN A 230 -16.78 1.21 -1.88
C GLN A 230 -16.11 2.55 -1.54
N VAL A 231 -14.99 2.52 -0.80
CA VAL A 231 -14.24 3.73 -0.43
C VAL A 231 -13.76 4.49 -1.67
N PHE A 232 -13.29 3.78 -2.69
CA PHE A 232 -12.77 4.35 -3.92
C PHE A 232 -13.82 4.53 -5.02
N GLU A 233 -15.08 4.16 -4.82
CA GLU A 233 -16.14 4.33 -5.82
C GLU A 233 -16.23 5.78 -6.36
N PRO A 234 -16.18 6.84 -5.53
CA PRO A 234 -16.20 8.21 -6.05
C PRO A 234 -14.96 8.52 -6.92
N VAL A 235 -13.80 7.98 -6.55
CA VAL A 235 -12.56 8.16 -7.32
C VAL A 235 -12.62 7.42 -8.64
N ASP A 236 -13.13 6.19 -8.64
CA ASP A 236 -13.32 5.39 -9.85
C ASP A 236 -14.23 6.09 -10.86
N ARG A 237 -15.32 6.69 -10.37
CA ARG A 237 -16.22 7.50 -11.19
C ARG A 237 -15.52 8.71 -11.81
N LEU A 238 -14.74 9.46 -11.03
CA LEU A 238 -13.96 10.60 -11.54
C LEU A 238 -12.95 10.19 -12.61
N VAL A 239 -12.20 9.11 -12.37
CA VAL A 239 -11.20 8.60 -13.32
C VAL A 239 -11.88 8.12 -14.61
N THR A 240 -13.01 7.40 -14.50
CA THR A 240 -13.76 6.91 -15.66
C THR A 240 -14.30 8.06 -16.51
N LEU A 241 -14.92 9.06 -15.88
CA LEU A 241 -15.42 10.24 -16.56
C LEU A 241 -14.29 11.03 -17.23
N GLU A 242 -13.14 11.18 -16.59
CA GLU A 242 -11.97 11.85 -17.19
C GLU A 242 -11.44 11.12 -18.43
N ILE A 243 -11.39 9.79 -18.40
CA ILE A 243 -10.97 8.97 -19.56
C ILE A 243 -11.98 9.16 -20.70
N MET A 244 -13.28 9.05 -20.42
CA MET A 244 -14.33 9.23 -21.41
C MET A 244 -14.30 10.63 -22.01
N LEU A 245 -14.13 11.66 -21.18
CA LEU A 245 -14.05 13.06 -21.60
C LEU A 245 -12.83 13.29 -22.49
N THR A 246 -11.66 12.77 -22.11
CA THR A 246 -10.44 12.85 -22.94
C THR A 246 -10.66 12.19 -24.31
N HIS A 247 -11.32 11.03 -24.36
CA HIS A 247 -11.65 10.36 -25.62
C HIS A 247 -12.70 11.09 -26.46
N ALA A 248 -13.63 11.83 -25.86
CA ALA A 248 -14.57 12.68 -26.59
C ALA A 248 -13.84 13.90 -27.19
N GLU A 249 -12.92 14.51 -26.43
CA GLU A 249 -12.06 15.59 -26.91
C GLU A 249 -11.18 15.15 -28.09
N ASP A 250 -10.55 13.97 -28.00
CA ASP A 250 -9.72 13.42 -29.09
C ASP A 250 -10.52 13.15 -30.38
N ARG A 251 -11.81 12.84 -30.24
CA ARG A 251 -12.73 12.61 -31.36
C ARG A 251 -13.41 13.87 -31.86
N LEU A 252 -13.17 15.02 -31.22
CA LEU A 252 -13.83 16.30 -31.50
C LEU A 252 -15.36 16.22 -31.37
N ASP A 253 -15.85 15.32 -30.50
CA ASP A 253 -17.27 15.16 -30.22
C ASP A 253 -17.69 16.19 -29.14
N ILE A 254 -18.08 17.38 -29.59
CA ILE A 254 -18.39 18.52 -28.71
C ILE A 254 -19.63 18.27 -27.85
N GLU A 255 -20.63 17.55 -28.36
CA GLU A 255 -21.85 17.25 -27.61
C GLU A 255 -21.55 16.27 -26.48
N ALA A 256 -20.83 15.18 -26.79
CA ALA A 256 -20.38 14.23 -25.77
C ALA A 256 -19.43 14.88 -24.76
N LYS A 257 -18.51 15.76 -25.21
CA LYS A 257 -17.61 16.52 -24.34
C LYS A 257 -18.43 17.29 -23.28
N GLN A 258 -19.37 18.14 -23.71
CA GLN A 258 -20.13 18.99 -22.78
C GLN A 258 -20.97 18.18 -21.79
N ALA A 259 -21.60 17.09 -22.24
CA ALA A 259 -22.33 16.19 -21.36
C ALA A 259 -21.41 15.58 -20.28
N LEU A 260 -20.25 15.08 -20.68
CA LEU A 260 -19.27 14.48 -19.78
C LEU A 260 -18.62 15.50 -18.84
N GLU A 261 -18.40 16.75 -19.28
CA GLU A 261 -17.94 17.84 -18.41
C GLU A 261 -18.95 18.11 -17.29
N ASN A 262 -20.24 18.18 -17.62
CA ASN A 262 -21.28 18.37 -16.61
C ASN A 262 -21.36 17.22 -15.61
N GLU A 263 -21.28 15.98 -16.09
CA GLU A 263 -21.25 14.80 -15.22
C GLU A 263 -20.01 14.76 -14.32
N LEU A 264 -18.85 15.13 -14.86
CA LEU A 264 -17.60 15.21 -14.11
C LEU A 264 -17.68 16.29 -13.04
N VAL A 265 -18.16 17.50 -13.38
CA VAL A 265 -18.31 18.61 -12.43
C VAL A 265 -19.29 18.26 -11.31
N GLY A 266 -20.43 17.64 -11.61
CA GLY A 266 -21.38 17.18 -10.59
C GLY A 266 -20.79 16.09 -9.68
N SER A 267 -19.95 15.21 -10.24
CA SER A 267 -19.23 14.19 -9.46
C SER A 267 -18.16 14.83 -8.56
N ILE A 268 -17.45 15.84 -9.06
CA ILE A 268 -16.47 16.63 -8.29
C ILE A 268 -17.17 17.36 -7.14
N GLU A 269 -18.30 18.01 -7.39
CA GLU A 269 -19.08 18.71 -6.36
C GLU A 269 -19.49 17.75 -5.22
N THR A 270 -20.09 16.61 -5.59
CA THR A 270 -20.53 15.58 -4.63
C THR A 270 -19.35 15.07 -3.81
N PHE A 271 -18.24 14.74 -4.48
CA PHE A 271 -17.05 14.23 -3.81
C PHE A 271 -16.40 15.28 -2.90
N THR A 272 -16.37 16.55 -3.33
CA THR A 272 -15.86 17.67 -2.54
C THR A 272 -16.65 17.84 -1.25
N ARG A 273 -17.98 17.77 -1.30
CA ARG A 273 -18.83 17.86 -0.10
C ARG A 273 -18.57 16.72 0.90
N THR A 274 -18.36 15.50 0.41
CA THR A 274 -18.05 14.35 1.27
C THR A 274 -16.70 14.50 1.96
N LEU A 275 -15.68 15.01 1.26
CA LEU A 275 -14.33 15.15 1.82
C LEU A 275 -14.14 16.45 2.62
N CYS A 276 -14.84 17.52 2.26
CA CYS A 276 -14.69 18.87 2.81
C CYS A 276 -16.05 19.42 3.26
N PRO A 277 -16.64 18.89 4.35
CA PRO A 277 -17.99 19.28 4.79
C PRO A 277 -18.09 20.75 5.25
N ASP A 278 -16.96 21.37 5.61
CA ASP A 278 -16.89 22.76 6.09
C ASP A 278 -17.04 23.81 4.97
N LEU A 279 -17.05 23.39 3.71
CA LEU A 279 -17.22 24.30 2.58
C LEU A 279 -18.69 24.77 2.44
N PRO A 280 -18.92 25.94 1.81
CA PRO A 280 -20.27 26.41 1.52
C PRO A 280 -21.09 25.34 0.78
N GLN A 281 -22.31 25.08 1.25
CA GLN A 281 -23.20 24.05 0.70
C GLN A 281 -23.98 24.50 -0.55
N GLU A 282 -23.53 25.59 -1.18
CA GLU A 282 -24.19 26.11 -2.36
C GLU A 282 -23.96 25.19 -3.58
N GLY A 283 -25.00 25.00 -4.39
CA GLY A 283 -24.96 24.16 -5.58
C GLY A 283 -24.09 24.73 -6.70
N PHE A 284 -23.33 23.90 -7.41
CA PHE A 284 -22.71 24.34 -8.65
C PHE A 284 -23.80 24.63 -9.69
N PRO A 285 -23.68 25.71 -10.48
CA PRO A 285 -24.61 25.95 -11.59
C PRO A 285 -24.46 24.84 -12.65
N ALA A 286 -25.50 24.58 -13.43
CA ALA A 286 -25.36 23.70 -14.60
C ALA A 286 -24.41 24.34 -15.63
N ASP A 287 -23.80 23.52 -16.49
CA ASP A 287 -22.96 24.00 -17.59
C ASP A 287 -21.75 24.84 -17.14
N VAL A 288 -21.19 24.62 -15.93
CA VAL A 288 -20.08 25.40 -15.35
C VAL A 288 -18.96 25.68 -16.35
N ILE A 289 -18.41 24.63 -16.95
CA ILE A 289 -17.27 24.73 -17.87
C ILE A 289 -17.71 25.33 -19.21
N PRO A 290 -18.77 24.85 -19.89
CA PRO A 290 -19.27 25.50 -21.09
C PRO A 290 -19.55 27.00 -20.95
N LEU A 291 -20.08 27.43 -19.79
CA LEU A 291 -20.35 28.83 -19.48
C LEU A 291 -19.06 29.63 -19.24
N ALA A 292 -18.07 29.04 -18.55
CA ALA A 292 -16.76 29.67 -18.39
C ALA A 292 -16.05 29.86 -19.74
N GLU A 293 -16.10 28.85 -20.62
CA GLU A 293 -15.58 28.95 -21.99
C GLU A 293 -16.34 30.03 -22.79
N ALA A 294 -17.64 30.17 -22.56
CA ALA A 294 -18.45 31.19 -23.20
C ALA A 294 -18.14 32.61 -22.71
N CYS A 295 -17.71 32.79 -21.46
CA CYS A 295 -17.19 34.07 -20.96
C CYS A 295 -15.99 34.52 -21.82
N ILE A 296 -15.07 33.60 -22.13
CA ILE A 296 -13.89 33.89 -22.96
C ILE A 296 -14.31 34.18 -24.40
N PHE A 297 -15.24 33.41 -24.96
CA PHE A 297 -15.71 33.64 -26.33
C PHE A 297 -16.41 35.00 -26.50
N TYR A 298 -17.23 35.40 -25.53
CA TYR A 298 -17.91 36.68 -25.50
C TYR A 298 -17.11 37.76 -24.77
N GLU A 299 -15.78 37.78 -24.92
CA GLU A 299 -14.91 38.70 -24.18
C GLU A 299 -15.30 40.17 -24.32
N THR A 300 -15.76 40.58 -25.50
CA THR A 300 -16.20 41.97 -25.76
C THR A 300 -17.46 42.37 -25.00
N LYS A 301 -18.20 41.40 -24.44
CA LYS A 301 -19.41 41.59 -23.64
C LYS A 301 -19.19 41.35 -22.14
N CYS A 302 -18.03 40.83 -21.75
CA CYS A 302 -17.70 40.53 -20.37
C CYS A 302 -16.78 41.62 -19.79
N THR A 303 -16.87 41.85 -18.48
CA THR A 303 -15.90 42.71 -17.79
C THR A 303 -14.55 41.99 -17.68
N GLU A 304 -13.46 42.75 -17.52
CA GLU A 304 -12.13 42.17 -17.30
C GLU A 304 -12.09 41.26 -16.07
N GLU A 305 -12.82 41.62 -15.01
CA GLU A 305 -12.96 40.82 -13.79
C GLU A 305 -13.64 39.48 -14.09
N TRP A 306 -14.74 39.47 -14.86
CA TRP A 306 -15.44 38.24 -15.25
C TRP A 306 -14.58 37.33 -16.12
N LEU A 307 -13.83 37.92 -17.05
CA LEU A 307 -12.85 37.19 -17.85
C LEU A 307 -11.75 36.58 -16.98
N HIS A 308 -11.29 37.30 -15.96
CA HIS A 308 -10.26 36.81 -15.05
C HIS A 308 -10.75 35.60 -14.25
N VAL A 309 -11.92 35.68 -13.61
CA VAL A 309 -12.47 34.58 -12.80
C VAL A 309 -12.83 33.36 -13.66
N ALA A 310 -13.31 33.56 -14.90
CA ALA A 310 -13.59 32.46 -15.82
C ALA A 310 -12.32 31.73 -16.27
N LYS A 311 -11.23 32.47 -16.54
CA LYS A 311 -9.92 31.88 -16.86
C LYS A 311 -9.35 31.08 -15.69
N TRP A 312 -9.46 31.59 -14.46
CA TRP A 312 -9.05 30.86 -13.25
C TRP A 312 -9.88 29.60 -13.01
N LEU A 313 -11.18 29.66 -13.21
CA LEU A 313 -12.06 28.50 -13.12
C LEU A 313 -11.64 27.39 -14.12
N ILE A 314 -11.40 27.74 -15.38
CA ILE A 314 -10.91 26.77 -16.38
C ILE A 314 -9.54 26.22 -16.00
N LYS A 315 -8.64 27.07 -15.49
CA LYS A 315 -7.33 26.64 -15.01
C LYS A 315 -7.44 25.59 -13.90
N ASP A 316 -8.19 25.88 -12.84
CA ASP A 316 -8.35 24.97 -11.70
C ASP A 316 -9.05 23.66 -12.10
N TYR A 317 -10.03 23.73 -13.00
CA TYR A 317 -10.66 22.56 -13.59
C TYR A 317 -9.64 21.64 -14.28
N LEU A 318 -8.77 22.20 -15.12
CA LEU A 318 -7.78 21.43 -15.86
C LEU A 318 -6.66 20.89 -14.96
N GLU A 319 -6.26 21.63 -13.92
CA GLU A 319 -5.34 21.13 -12.91
C GLU A 319 -5.93 19.88 -12.22
N LEU A 320 -7.20 19.95 -11.84
CA LEU A 320 -7.91 18.83 -11.22
C LEU A 320 -8.05 17.63 -12.17
N ARG A 321 -8.42 17.86 -13.44
CA ARG A 321 -8.46 16.80 -14.47
C ARG A 321 -7.10 16.14 -14.68
N THR A 322 -6.03 16.93 -14.72
CA THR A 322 -4.66 16.42 -14.87
C THR A 322 -4.26 15.57 -13.67
N TYR A 323 -4.63 15.98 -12.46
CA TYR A 323 -4.44 15.17 -11.26
C TYR A 323 -5.22 13.85 -11.33
N ILE A 324 -6.51 13.89 -11.64
CA ILE A 324 -7.39 12.71 -11.75
C ILE A 324 -6.82 11.69 -12.74
N ALA A 325 -6.35 12.14 -13.91
CA ALA A 325 -5.76 11.28 -14.92
C ALA A 325 -4.51 10.51 -14.44
N ARG A 326 -3.79 11.02 -13.43
CA ARG A 326 -2.57 10.40 -12.89
C ARG A 326 -2.83 9.45 -11.72
N ILE A 327 -4.04 9.42 -11.17
CA ILE A 327 -4.42 8.54 -10.04
C ILE A 327 -4.11 7.06 -10.30
N PRO A 328 -4.37 6.47 -11.49
CA PRO A 328 -4.02 5.07 -11.75
C PRO A 328 -2.53 4.76 -11.60
N GLU A 329 -1.66 5.75 -11.83
CA GLU A 329 -0.20 5.61 -11.79
C GLU A 329 0.36 5.95 -10.41
N GLU A 330 -0.02 7.11 -9.86
CA GLU A 330 0.48 7.61 -8.57
C GLU A 330 -0.12 6.85 -7.39
N ARG A 331 -1.35 6.37 -7.56
CA ARG A 331 -2.15 5.67 -6.54
C ARG A 331 -2.38 6.53 -5.30
N LEU A 332 -3.26 6.05 -4.44
CA LEU A 332 -3.79 6.77 -3.31
C LEU A 332 -3.68 5.94 -2.03
N GLN A 333 -3.70 6.65 -0.92
CA GLN A 333 -3.95 6.06 0.39
C GLN A 333 -5.47 5.92 0.60
N PRO A 334 -5.92 4.95 1.43
CA PRO A 334 -7.35 4.77 1.73
C PRO A 334 -8.01 5.99 2.39
N GLN A 335 -7.25 6.71 3.22
CA GLN A 335 -7.70 7.97 3.83
C GLN A 335 -7.56 9.11 2.82
N LEU A 336 -8.56 9.23 1.96
CA LEU A 336 -8.65 10.25 0.92
C LEU A 336 -8.53 11.68 1.49
N LYS A 337 -9.01 11.92 2.71
CA LYS A 337 -8.87 13.21 3.41
C LYS A 337 -7.42 13.58 3.75
N GLU A 338 -6.52 12.61 3.86
CA GLU A 338 -5.10 12.85 4.14
C GLU A 338 -4.32 13.24 2.87
N ASN A 339 -4.92 13.06 1.69
CA ASN A 339 -4.31 13.45 0.44
C ASN A 339 -4.42 14.97 0.23
N GLN A 340 -3.42 15.70 0.72
CA GLN A 340 -3.38 17.16 0.71
C GLN A 340 -3.52 17.75 -0.69
N THR A 341 -2.91 17.13 -1.71
CA THR A 341 -2.99 17.60 -3.09
C THR A 341 -4.40 17.53 -3.63
N MET A 342 -5.06 16.38 -3.48
CA MET A 342 -6.44 16.19 -3.92
C MET A 342 -7.38 17.16 -3.19
N VAL A 343 -7.29 17.24 -1.86
CA VAL A 343 -8.12 18.14 -1.04
C VAL A 343 -7.94 19.59 -1.44
N ARG A 344 -6.69 20.03 -1.68
CA ARG A 344 -6.39 21.39 -2.15
C ARG A 344 -7.03 21.67 -3.51
N LEU A 345 -6.87 20.77 -4.48
CA LEU A 345 -7.41 20.96 -5.83
C LEU A 345 -8.94 21.02 -5.84
N LEU A 346 -9.60 20.15 -5.05
CA LEU A 346 -11.07 20.18 -4.88
C LEU A 346 -11.54 21.50 -4.27
N LYS A 347 -10.86 21.99 -3.22
CA LYS A 347 -11.16 23.28 -2.56
C LYS A 347 -10.97 24.46 -3.51
N ASN A 348 -9.87 24.48 -4.27
CA ASN A 348 -9.58 25.53 -5.24
C ASN A 348 -10.68 25.59 -6.31
N PHE A 349 -10.98 24.45 -6.94
CA PHE A 349 -12.03 24.38 -7.95
C PHE A 349 -13.38 24.83 -7.41
N HIS A 350 -13.77 24.35 -6.22
CA HIS A 350 -15.01 24.78 -5.55
C HIS A 350 -15.07 26.29 -5.33
N SER A 351 -13.99 26.89 -4.81
CA SER A 351 -13.90 28.34 -4.60
C SER A 351 -14.01 29.12 -5.92
N SER A 352 -13.36 28.62 -6.98
CA SER A 352 -13.38 29.26 -8.30
C SER A 352 -14.75 29.21 -8.95
N VAL A 353 -15.50 28.11 -8.79
CA VAL A 353 -16.90 28.03 -9.27
C VAL A 353 -17.78 29.08 -8.59
N LEU A 354 -17.69 29.17 -7.25
CA LEU A 354 -18.51 30.14 -6.51
C LEU A 354 -18.14 31.58 -6.84
N SER A 355 -16.85 31.87 -6.97
CA SER A 355 -16.35 33.21 -7.33
C SER A 355 -16.79 33.63 -8.73
N ALA A 356 -16.88 32.68 -9.67
CA ALA A 356 -17.31 32.93 -11.04
C ALA A 356 -18.83 33.02 -11.22
N ARG A 357 -19.65 32.71 -10.21
CA ARG A 357 -21.10 32.52 -10.37
C ARG A 357 -21.79 33.68 -11.08
N SER A 358 -21.51 34.93 -10.71
CA SER A 358 -22.13 36.11 -11.35
C SER A 358 -21.80 36.20 -12.84
N ALA A 359 -20.57 35.85 -13.23
CA ALA A 359 -20.16 35.82 -14.63
C ALA A 359 -20.87 34.69 -15.40
N LEU A 360 -20.94 33.49 -14.80
CA LEU A 360 -21.64 32.34 -15.40
C LEU A 360 -23.14 32.62 -15.58
N ASP A 361 -23.78 33.24 -14.58
CA ASP A 361 -25.20 33.63 -14.63
C ASP A 361 -25.47 34.66 -15.73
N PHE A 362 -24.57 35.62 -15.94
CA PHE A 362 -24.69 36.57 -17.04
C PHE A 362 -24.59 35.87 -18.40
N VAL A 363 -23.55 35.06 -18.60
CA VAL A 363 -23.29 34.39 -19.88
C VAL A 363 -24.33 33.33 -20.20
N SER A 364 -24.99 32.74 -19.20
CA SER A 364 -26.11 31.82 -19.39
C SER A 364 -27.28 32.40 -20.20
N ARG A 365 -27.40 33.74 -20.23
CA ARG A 365 -28.43 34.48 -20.96
C ARG A 365 -28.03 34.80 -22.40
N LEU A 366 -26.79 34.52 -22.78
CA LEU A 366 -26.27 34.71 -24.13
C LEU A 366 -26.51 33.47 -25.01
N PRO A 367 -26.46 33.60 -26.35
CA PRO A 367 -26.65 32.45 -27.25
C PRO A 367 -25.61 31.34 -26.99
N LYS A 368 -26.08 30.08 -26.99
CA LYS A 368 -25.23 28.89 -26.76
C LYS A 368 -24.21 28.70 -27.88
N LEU A 369 -23.01 28.23 -27.51
CA LEU A 369 -21.86 28.10 -28.41
C LEU A 369 -21.70 26.73 -29.07
N ILE A 370 -22.69 25.84 -28.97
CA ILE A 370 -22.58 24.43 -29.37
C ILE A 370 -22.09 24.28 -30.82
N HIS A 371 -22.62 25.09 -31.76
CA HIS A 371 -22.25 25.04 -33.18
C HIS A 371 -21.05 25.93 -33.57
N ALA A 372 -20.60 26.82 -32.67
CA ALA A 372 -19.42 27.66 -32.90
C ALA A 372 -18.12 26.92 -32.52
N LYS A 373 -18.21 25.93 -31.63
CA LYS A 373 -17.09 25.13 -31.13
C LYS A 373 -16.70 23.95 -32.03
N THR A 374 -17.56 23.55 -32.98
CA THR A 374 -17.34 22.37 -33.85
C THR A 374 -16.30 22.57 -34.96
N SER A 375 -15.91 23.81 -35.27
CA SER A 375 -14.98 24.13 -36.37
C SER A 375 -13.54 24.42 -35.93
N SER A 376 -13.27 24.42 -34.62
CA SER A 376 -11.93 24.67 -34.06
C SER A 376 -11.67 23.73 -32.89
N ASN A 377 -10.43 23.27 -32.70
CA ASN A 377 -9.99 22.46 -31.55
C ASN A 377 -10.02 23.28 -30.24
N TRP A 378 -11.16 23.91 -29.93
CA TRP A 378 -11.30 24.96 -28.95
C TRP A 378 -11.29 24.41 -27.52
N LEU A 379 -10.35 24.91 -26.71
CA LEU A 379 -10.24 24.67 -25.26
C LEU A 379 -10.30 23.17 -24.87
N THR A 380 -9.54 22.33 -25.58
CA THR A 380 -9.32 20.93 -25.16
C THR A 380 -8.21 20.85 -24.12
N LYS A 381 -8.23 19.81 -23.28
CA LYS A 381 -7.15 19.56 -22.30
C LYS A 381 -5.77 19.57 -22.95
N LYS A 382 -5.61 18.90 -24.08
CA LYS A 382 -4.35 18.80 -24.83
C LYS A 382 -3.82 20.17 -25.31
N LEU A 383 -4.72 21.08 -25.69
CA LEU A 383 -4.33 22.43 -26.11
C LEU A 383 -3.82 23.26 -24.93
N LEU A 384 -4.42 23.09 -23.75
CA LEU A 384 -4.22 23.96 -22.58
C LEU A 384 -3.19 23.42 -21.57
N GLU A 385 -2.84 22.13 -21.64
CA GLU A 385 -1.86 21.51 -20.74
C GLU A 385 -0.46 22.19 -20.76
N PRO A 386 0.10 22.62 -21.92
CA PRO A 386 1.37 23.34 -21.94
C PRO A 386 1.34 24.64 -21.15
N ASP A 387 0.24 25.41 -21.26
CA ASP A 387 0.07 26.68 -20.58
C ASP A 387 -0.05 26.48 -19.06
N LEU A 388 -0.73 25.43 -18.62
CA LEU A 388 -0.79 25.05 -17.21
C LEU A 388 0.60 24.74 -16.64
N LYS A 389 1.41 23.96 -17.37
CA LYS A 389 2.80 23.66 -16.96
C LYS A 389 3.63 24.92 -16.86
N TYR A 390 3.45 25.88 -17.77
CA TYR A 390 4.13 27.17 -17.73
C TYR A 390 3.70 28.01 -16.50
N ILE A 391 2.39 28.09 -16.22
CA ILE A 391 1.86 28.83 -15.06
C ILE A 391 2.36 28.23 -13.75
N GLN A 392 2.35 26.89 -13.62
CA GLN A 392 2.84 26.19 -12.42
C GLN A 392 4.33 26.46 -12.18
N LYS A 393 5.15 26.40 -13.25
CA LYS A 393 6.58 26.69 -13.17
C LYS A 393 6.84 28.14 -12.75
N THR A 394 6.08 29.08 -13.31
CA THR A 394 6.22 30.52 -13.00
C THR A 394 5.76 30.84 -11.58
N ALA A 395 4.68 30.20 -11.11
CA ALA A 395 4.20 30.34 -9.73
C ALA A 395 5.20 29.79 -8.70
N HIS A 396 5.84 28.65 -8.99
CA HIS A 396 6.91 28.10 -8.15
C HIS A 396 8.10 29.08 -8.03
N LEU A 397 8.54 29.63 -9.17
CA LEU A 397 9.64 30.60 -9.20
C LEU A 397 9.30 31.90 -8.47
N ALA A 398 8.04 32.35 -8.51
CA ALA A 398 7.60 33.53 -7.77
C ALA A 398 7.60 33.31 -6.25
N VAL A 399 7.22 32.11 -5.80
CA VAL A 399 7.28 31.73 -4.37
C VAL A 399 8.74 31.60 -3.91
N GLU A 400 9.62 31.03 -4.72
CA GLU A 400 11.06 30.95 -4.43
C GLU A 400 11.76 32.32 -4.42
N ALA A 401 11.28 33.29 -5.20
CA ALA A 401 11.81 34.65 -5.22
C ALA A 401 11.32 35.52 -4.04
N MET A 402 10.29 35.07 -3.32
CA MET A 402 9.71 35.74 -2.14
C MET A 402 10.15 35.10 -0.81
N ALA A 403 10.81 33.95 -0.85
CA ALA A 403 11.47 33.29 0.28
C ALA A 403 12.95 33.70 0.34
#